data_AF-A0AAW0LLW1-F1
#
_entry.id   AF-A0AAW0LLW1-F1
#
_cell.length_a   1.000
_cell.length_b   1.000
_cell.length_c   1.000
_cell.angle_alpha   90.00
_cell.angle_beta   90.00
_cell.angle_gamma   90.00
#
_symmetry.space_group_name_H-M   'P 1'
#
loop_
_entity.id
_entity.type
_entity.pdbx_description
1 polymer ?
#
loop_
_entity_poly.entity_id
_entity_poly.type
_entity_poly.pdbx_seq_one_letter_code
_entity_poly.pdbx_strand_id
1 'polypeptide(L)'
;MSSIKVFSLVSLCIILLAHGVASLEYGEALTKSLLFYEGQRSGKLPSNQRVQWRGDSALKDGSDAGVDLVGGYYDAGDNVKFGFPFAFTITMLSWSTIEFQAQLEAKKELSNALDAIKWGTDYLIKAHPEPNVLYAQLFDFARNHQGVYQSSIPQAGNFYSSSGFEDELLWAAAWLHRATDEKTYLDFLGGSSNTGGTRTTFSWDDKYVGAQVLVSKLVLEGKVGYSGIWSQYKSQAEQFICSCAQKGNSNVKKSPGGLLWFLPSNNLQYTTSATFIATAYSQYLTGKKASIQCLGGMVQPDELIALAKSQVDYILGANPQKMSYMVGFGSNYPKQLHHRGASIVSIKKNPEPVTCKGGFELYFNKNEPNPNVLDGAVVGGPDDNDGFTDSRSNFQQAETATANIAPLVGVLARIA
;
A
#
# COMPACT_ATOMS: atom_id res chain seq x y z
N MET A 1 -11.89 30.73 76.66
CA MET A 1 -12.38 29.33 76.65
C MET A 1 -13.60 29.27 75.76
N SER A 2 -13.71 28.19 74.95
CA SER A 2 -14.72 27.93 73.90
C SER A 2 -14.51 28.68 72.56
N SER A 3 -14.28 27.93 71.47
CA SER A 3 -15.33 27.29 70.69
C SER A 3 -14.74 26.40 69.59
N ILE A 4 -15.25 25.18 69.52
CA ILE A 4 -15.04 24.21 68.44
C ILE A 4 -15.93 24.60 67.26
N LYS A 5 -15.38 24.66 66.04
CA LYS A 5 -16.16 24.54 64.80
C LYS A 5 -15.52 23.48 63.90
N VAL A 6 -16.35 22.51 63.58
CA VAL A 6 -16.16 21.37 62.69
C VAL A 6 -16.01 21.87 61.25
N PHE A 7 -15.06 21.31 60.50
CA PHE A 7 -15.11 21.30 59.03
C PHE A 7 -14.94 19.86 58.54
N SER A 8 -15.95 19.40 57.80
CA SER A 8 -16.01 18.12 57.10
C SER A 8 -14.86 17.98 56.09
N LEU A 9 -14.15 16.85 56.11
CA LEU A 9 -13.43 16.34 54.96
C LEU A 9 -14.33 15.37 54.19
N VAL A 10 -14.84 15.80 53.03
CA VAL A 10 -15.35 14.90 52.01
C VAL A 10 -14.15 14.49 51.17
N SER A 11 -13.69 13.25 51.33
CA SER A 11 -12.63 12.67 50.52
C SER A 11 -13.20 12.24 49.16
N LEU A 12 -13.01 13.06 48.13
CA LEU A 12 -13.40 12.73 46.76
C LEU A 12 -12.32 11.83 46.14
N CYS A 13 -12.51 10.52 46.19
CA CYS A 13 -11.73 9.57 45.38
C CYS A 13 -12.14 9.72 43.92
N ILE A 14 -11.32 10.43 43.13
CA ILE A 14 -11.42 10.41 41.66
C ILE A 14 -10.81 9.09 41.20
N ILE A 15 -11.66 8.12 40.89
CA ILE A 15 -11.27 6.93 40.13
C ILE A 15 -11.09 7.38 38.69
N LEU A 16 -9.84 7.65 38.30
CA LEU A 16 -9.44 7.71 36.90
C LEU A 16 -9.63 6.31 36.30
N LEU A 17 -10.75 6.10 35.61
CA LEU A 17 -10.90 5.01 34.65
C LEU A 17 -9.98 5.30 33.46
N ALA A 18 -8.71 4.96 33.61
CA ALA A 18 -7.82 4.73 32.49
C ALA A 18 -8.41 3.55 31.70
N HIS A 19 -9.22 3.88 30.69
CA HIS A 19 -9.53 2.91 29.65
C HIS A 19 -8.20 2.59 28.99
N GLY A 20 -7.66 1.42 29.30
CA GLY A 20 -6.47 0.89 28.66
C GLY A 20 -6.73 0.79 27.18
N VAL A 21 -6.32 1.81 26.43
CA VAL A 21 -6.03 1.66 25.01
C VAL A 21 -4.85 0.71 25.01
N ALA A 22 -5.08 -0.56 24.69
CA ALA A 22 -3.99 -1.45 24.35
C ALA A 22 -3.17 -0.72 23.30
N SER A 23 -1.91 -0.41 23.62
CA SER A 23 -0.95 0.11 22.65
C SER A 23 -0.95 -0.88 21.49
N LEU A 24 -1.51 -0.50 20.35
CA LEU A 24 -1.41 -1.33 19.16
C LEU A 24 0.07 -1.35 18.78
N GLU A 25 0.67 -2.54 18.80
CA GLU A 25 2.09 -2.73 18.48
C GLU A 25 2.31 -2.60 16.97
N TYR A 26 2.33 -1.36 16.45
CA TYR A 26 2.55 -1.10 15.02
C TYR A 26 3.86 -1.71 14.49
N GLY A 27 4.85 -1.92 15.37
CA GLY A 27 6.08 -2.63 15.03
C GLY A 27 5.82 -4.09 14.63
N GLU A 28 4.90 -4.78 15.29
CA GLU A 28 4.51 -6.14 14.90
C GLU A 28 3.80 -6.15 13.53
N ALA A 29 2.87 -5.20 13.33
CA ALA A 29 2.19 -5.04 12.05
C ALA A 29 3.20 -4.75 10.91
N LEU A 30 4.23 -3.94 11.18
CA LEU A 30 5.31 -3.66 10.23
C LEU A 30 6.07 -4.94 9.86
N THR A 31 6.56 -5.71 10.85
CA THR A 31 7.24 -6.97 10.59
C THR A 31 6.37 -7.92 9.76
N LYS A 32 5.08 -8.05 10.11
CA LYS A 32 4.13 -8.89 9.39
C LYS A 32 3.91 -8.42 7.95
N SER A 33 3.80 -7.11 7.71
CA SER A 33 3.66 -6.56 6.35
C SER A 33 4.80 -6.99 5.42
N LEU A 34 6.03 -7.17 5.94
CA LEU A 34 7.18 -7.64 5.18
C LEU A 34 7.18 -9.17 5.04
N LEU A 35 6.68 -9.91 6.03
CA LEU A 35 6.44 -11.36 5.91
C LEU A 35 5.42 -11.69 4.83
N PHE A 36 4.40 -10.85 4.62
CA PHE A 36 3.44 -11.03 3.54
C PHE A 36 4.13 -11.14 2.17
N TYR A 37 5.10 -10.26 1.88
CA TYR A 37 5.86 -10.33 0.62
C TYR A 37 6.64 -11.64 0.49
N GLU A 38 7.23 -12.15 1.57
CA GLU A 38 7.84 -13.48 1.55
C GLU A 38 6.83 -14.59 1.23
N GLY A 39 5.60 -14.44 1.72
CA GLY A 39 4.44 -15.26 1.41
C GLY A 39 4.00 -15.21 -0.06
N GLN A 40 4.34 -14.14 -0.79
CA GLN A 40 4.04 -13.94 -2.22
C GLN A 40 5.19 -14.32 -3.18
N ARG A 41 6.42 -14.56 -2.69
CA ARG A 41 7.60 -14.82 -3.55
C ARG A 41 7.38 -15.98 -4.51
N SER A 42 7.53 -15.79 -5.81
CA SER A 42 7.63 -16.86 -6.82
C SER A 42 9.11 -17.16 -7.12
N GLY A 43 9.42 -18.34 -7.66
CA GLY A 43 10.78 -18.76 -8.00
C GLY A 43 11.45 -19.61 -6.92
N LYS A 44 12.79 -19.63 -6.95
CA LYS A 44 13.64 -20.34 -5.99
C LYS A 44 13.79 -19.52 -4.72
N LEU A 45 13.25 -20.00 -3.60
CA LEU A 45 13.23 -19.27 -2.34
C LEU A 45 14.64 -19.20 -1.71
N PRO A 46 14.97 -18.11 -1.02
CA PRO A 46 16.27 -17.99 -0.38
C PRO A 46 16.34 -18.86 0.88
N SER A 47 17.55 -19.28 1.27
CA SER A 47 17.77 -20.16 2.42
C SER A 47 17.37 -19.52 3.77
N ASN A 48 17.35 -18.18 3.84
CA ASN A 48 16.92 -17.39 4.98
C ASN A 48 15.43 -16.97 4.93
N GLN A 49 14.64 -17.52 4.01
CA GLN A 49 13.17 -17.31 3.97
C GLN A 49 12.58 -17.55 5.36
N ARG A 50 11.76 -16.63 5.88
CA ARG A 50 11.09 -16.73 7.19
C ARG A 50 9.74 -17.43 7.08
N VAL A 51 8.99 -17.19 6.01
CA VAL A 51 7.71 -17.87 5.73
C VAL A 51 7.95 -19.32 5.31
N GLN A 52 7.88 -20.23 6.28
CA GLN A 52 8.30 -21.62 6.10
C GLN A 52 7.33 -22.50 5.32
N TRP A 53 6.05 -22.15 5.21
CA TRP A 53 5.09 -23.03 4.52
C TRP A 53 5.16 -22.92 3.00
N ARG A 54 5.84 -21.90 2.45
CA ARG A 54 6.13 -21.76 1.03
C ARG A 54 7.28 -22.70 0.61
N GLY A 55 7.23 -23.13 -0.66
CA GLY A 55 8.32 -23.85 -1.33
C GLY A 55 8.61 -23.23 -2.70
N ASP A 56 9.69 -23.69 -3.32
CA ASP A 56 10.10 -23.27 -4.66
C ASP A 56 8.98 -23.49 -5.68
N SER A 57 8.72 -22.49 -6.53
CA SER A 57 7.61 -22.55 -7.50
C SER A 57 7.96 -21.82 -8.80
N ALA A 58 7.25 -22.18 -9.88
CA ALA A 58 7.35 -21.51 -11.17
C ALA A 58 8.79 -21.38 -11.73
N LEU A 59 9.60 -22.43 -11.52
CA LEU A 59 11.02 -22.51 -11.89
C LEU A 59 11.28 -22.60 -13.42
N LYS A 60 10.22 -22.53 -14.22
CA LYS A 60 10.27 -22.60 -15.69
C LYS A 60 9.69 -21.35 -16.36
N ASP A 61 9.36 -20.32 -15.59
CA ASP A 61 8.77 -19.09 -16.14
C ASP A 61 9.70 -18.46 -17.17
N GLY A 62 9.14 -18.15 -18.35
CA GLY A 62 9.86 -17.58 -19.49
C GLY A 62 10.50 -18.61 -20.44
N SER A 63 10.54 -19.89 -20.07
CA SER A 63 11.19 -20.93 -20.88
C SER A 63 10.55 -21.15 -22.26
N ASP A 64 9.26 -20.89 -22.38
CA ASP A 64 8.49 -20.88 -23.63
C ASP A 64 8.91 -19.77 -24.60
N ALA A 65 9.45 -18.67 -24.06
CA ALA A 65 10.02 -17.56 -24.81
C ALA A 65 11.56 -17.54 -24.81
N GLY A 66 12.21 -18.58 -24.27
CA GLY A 66 13.68 -18.69 -24.21
C GLY A 66 14.36 -17.69 -23.27
N VAL A 67 13.64 -17.17 -22.27
CA VAL A 67 14.14 -16.19 -21.29
C VAL A 67 13.98 -16.71 -19.85
N ASP A 68 14.78 -16.20 -18.91
CA ASP A 68 14.61 -16.49 -17.48
C ASP A 68 13.69 -15.43 -16.85
N LEU A 69 12.45 -15.82 -16.53
CA LEU A 69 11.48 -14.99 -15.78
C LEU A 69 11.14 -15.60 -14.40
N VAL A 70 12.03 -16.44 -13.87
CA VAL A 70 11.91 -17.01 -12.52
C VAL A 70 12.17 -15.93 -11.47
N GLY A 71 11.32 -15.86 -10.44
CA GLY A 71 11.38 -14.84 -9.39
C GLY A 71 10.12 -13.98 -9.30
N GLY A 72 10.22 -12.84 -8.61
CA GLY A 72 9.13 -11.87 -8.45
C GLY A 72 8.07 -12.31 -7.45
N TYR A 73 6.98 -11.56 -7.36
CA TYR A 73 5.80 -11.84 -6.54
C TYR A 73 4.62 -12.32 -7.37
N TYR A 74 3.86 -13.26 -6.82
CA TYR A 74 2.48 -13.46 -7.24
C TYR A 74 1.63 -12.27 -6.81
N ASP A 75 0.72 -11.86 -7.68
CA ASP A 75 -0.01 -10.61 -7.54
C ASP A 75 -0.94 -10.60 -6.31
N ALA A 76 -1.77 -11.64 -6.18
CA ALA A 76 -2.83 -11.74 -5.18
C ALA A 76 -3.00 -13.18 -4.68
N GLY A 77 -4.24 -13.69 -4.69
CA GLY A 77 -4.57 -15.07 -4.34
C GLY A 77 -4.26 -16.12 -5.40
N ASP A 78 -3.77 -15.68 -6.56
CA ASP A 78 -3.43 -16.50 -7.71
C ASP A 78 -1.93 -16.82 -7.78
N ASN A 79 -1.49 -17.26 -8.96
CA ASN A 79 -0.09 -17.51 -9.24
C ASN A 79 0.39 -16.75 -10.50
N VAL A 80 -0.27 -15.63 -10.83
CA VAL A 80 0.08 -14.79 -11.97
C VAL A 80 0.98 -13.64 -11.51
N LYS A 81 1.92 -13.23 -12.37
CA LYS A 81 2.79 -12.07 -12.14
C LYS A 81 2.33 -10.93 -13.04
N PHE A 82 1.32 -10.18 -12.61
CA PHE A 82 0.81 -9.05 -13.38
C PHE A 82 1.76 -7.86 -13.28
N GLY A 83 2.48 -7.56 -14.37
CA GLY A 83 3.54 -6.54 -14.38
C GLY A 83 3.08 -5.14 -13.96
N PHE A 84 1.84 -4.76 -14.30
CA PHE A 84 1.33 -3.41 -14.04
C PHE A 84 1.13 -3.11 -12.53
N PRO A 85 0.31 -3.88 -11.77
CA PRO A 85 0.22 -3.72 -10.31
C PRO A 85 1.51 -4.09 -9.58
N PHE A 86 2.33 -4.98 -10.14
CA PHE A 86 3.65 -5.30 -9.60
C PHE A 86 4.57 -4.08 -9.59
N ALA A 87 4.68 -3.37 -10.71
CA ALA A 87 5.54 -2.18 -10.80
C ALA A 87 5.09 -1.09 -9.81
N PHE A 88 3.78 -0.89 -9.65
CA PHE A 88 3.24 -0.01 -8.62
C PHE A 88 3.66 -0.45 -7.21
N THR A 89 3.50 -1.74 -6.88
CA THR A 89 3.89 -2.31 -5.58
C THR A 89 5.36 -2.03 -5.26
N ILE A 90 6.28 -2.33 -6.19
CA ILE A 90 7.72 -2.11 -5.96
C ILE A 90 8.03 -0.63 -5.83
N THR A 91 7.36 0.23 -6.59
CA THR A 91 7.52 1.68 -6.47
C THR A 91 7.04 2.17 -5.11
N MET A 92 5.90 1.68 -4.60
CA MET A 92 5.37 2.05 -3.29
C MET A 92 6.22 1.55 -2.11
N LEU A 93 6.77 0.33 -2.21
CA LEU A 93 7.75 -0.17 -1.23
C LEU A 93 9.02 0.68 -1.23
N SER A 94 9.51 1.04 -2.41
CA SER A 94 10.68 1.90 -2.58
C SER A 94 10.41 3.29 -2.02
N TRP A 95 9.26 3.88 -2.32
CA TRP A 95 8.87 5.19 -1.81
C TRP A 95 8.75 5.20 -0.29
N SER A 96 8.07 4.19 0.27
CA SER A 96 7.98 3.98 1.71
C SER A 96 9.36 3.88 2.37
N THR A 97 10.26 3.13 1.76
CA THR A 97 11.61 2.92 2.29
C THR A 97 12.44 4.19 2.22
N ILE A 98 12.31 4.98 1.14
CA ILE A 98 13.02 6.25 0.98
C ILE A 98 12.53 7.29 1.99
N GLU A 99 11.21 7.43 2.19
CA GLU A 99 10.68 8.44 3.11
C GLU A 99 10.91 8.09 4.57
N PHE A 100 10.85 6.80 4.92
CA PHE A 100 10.84 6.36 6.32
C PHE A 100 12.02 5.46 6.68
N GLN A 101 13.16 5.65 5.99
CA GLN A 101 14.37 4.85 6.18
C GLN A 101 14.81 4.81 7.65
N ALA A 102 14.90 5.98 8.31
CA ALA A 102 15.37 6.08 9.68
C ALA A 102 14.46 5.32 10.66
N GLN A 103 13.15 5.31 10.40
CA GLN A 103 12.17 4.60 11.22
C GLN A 103 12.23 3.08 10.98
N LEU A 104 12.41 2.66 9.72
CA LEU A 104 12.67 1.25 9.38
C LEU A 104 13.96 0.73 10.04
N GLU A 105 15.03 1.54 10.07
CA GLU A 105 16.27 1.22 10.78
C GLU A 105 16.04 1.08 12.28
N ALA A 106 15.33 2.05 12.89
CA ALA A 106 15.01 2.02 14.31
C ALA A 106 14.20 0.77 14.71
N LYS A 107 13.36 0.25 13.82
CA LYS A 107 12.60 -0.99 14.00
C LYS A 107 13.31 -2.26 13.51
N LYS A 108 14.53 -2.14 13.00
CA LYS A 108 15.33 -3.26 12.44
C LYS A 108 14.66 -3.97 11.27
N GLU A 109 13.84 -3.24 10.51
CA GLU A 109 13.11 -3.75 9.36
C GLU A 109 13.65 -3.22 8.01
N LEU A 110 14.63 -2.29 8.03
CA LEU A 110 15.21 -1.76 6.79
C LEU A 110 15.76 -2.87 5.87
N SER A 111 16.52 -3.83 6.41
CA SER A 111 17.07 -4.93 5.59
C SER A 111 15.96 -5.76 4.95
N ASN A 112 14.89 -6.05 5.68
CA ASN A 112 13.76 -6.83 5.16
C ASN A 112 12.98 -6.05 4.10
N ALA A 113 12.83 -4.73 4.26
CA ALA A 113 12.23 -3.86 3.26
C ALA A 113 13.09 -3.80 1.98
N LEU A 114 14.41 -3.66 2.12
CA LEU A 114 15.34 -3.69 0.98
C LEU A 114 15.33 -5.06 0.28
N ASP A 115 15.29 -6.17 1.02
CA ASP A 115 15.16 -7.52 0.45
C ASP A 115 13.83 -7.69 -0.29
N ALA A 116 12.73 -7.11 0.24
CA ALA A 116 11.43 -7.14 -0.42
C ALA A 116 11.44 -6.35 -1.74
N ILE A 117 12.06 -5.17 -1.76
CA ILE A 117 12.25 -4.36 -2.97
C ILE A 117 13.14 -5.11 -3.96
N LYS A 118 14.29 -5.60 -3.51
CA LYS A 118 15.29 -6.26 -4.35
C LYS A 118 14.71 -7.49 -5.05
N TRP A 119 13.93 -8.31 -4.34
CA TRP A 119 13.25 -9.47 -4.93
C TRP A 119 12.35 -9.08 -6.11
N GLY A 120 11.68 -7.94 -5.99
CA GLY A 120 10.84 -7.38 -7.04
C GLY A 120 11.64 -6.79 -8.19
N THR A 121 12.65 -5.97 -7.89
CA THR A 121 13.47 -5.31 -8.92
C THR A 121 14.34 -6.30 -9.70
N ASP A 122 14.85 -7.35 -9.07
CA ASP A 122 15.58 -8.42 -9.76
C ASP A 122 14.68 -9.07 -10.84
N TYR A 123 13.38 -9.26 -10.55
CA TYR A 123 12.42 -9.75 -11.54
C TYR A 123 12.14 -8.72 -12.64
N LEU A 124 11.99 -7.43 -12.30
CA LEU A 124 11.77 -6.37 -13.31
C LEU A 124 12.97 -6.23 -14.26
N ILE A 125 14.20 -6.44 -13.76
CA ILE A 125 15.42 -6.48 -14.58
C ILE A 125 15.41 -7.69 -15.52
N LYS A 126 14.91 -8.85 -15.07
CA LYS A 126 14.74 -10.02 -15.95
C LYS A 126 13.65 -9.85 -17.00
N ALA A 127 12.56 -9.16 -16.65
CA ALA A 127 11.46 -8.84 -17.55
C ALA A 127 11.80 -7.72 -18.55
N HIS A 128 13.02 -7.19 -18.48
CA HIS A 128 13.49 -6.12 -19.33
C HIS A 128 13.73 -6.61 -20.77
N PRO A 129 13.41 -5.80 -21.81
CA PRO A 129 13.47 -6.26 -23.20
C PRO A 129 14.88 -6.73 -23.62
N GLU A 130 15.94 -6.09 -23.09
CA GLU A 130 17.33 -6.45 -23.38
C GLU A 130 18.25 -6.11 -22.18
N PRO A 131 19.40 -6.81 -22.03
CA PRO A 131 20.33 -6.63 -20.89
C PRO A 131 20.92 -5.22 -20.71
N ASN A 132 20.92 -4.40 -21.78
CA ASN A 132 21.60 -3.10 -21.81
C ASN A 132 20.66 -1.92 -22.08
N VAL A 133 19.34 -2.12 -21.98
CA VAL A 133 18.41 -1.00 -22.04
C VAL A 133 18.35 -0.38 -20.62
N LEU A 134 18.48 0.94 -20.50
CA LEU A 134 18.41 1.68 -19.24
C LEU A 134 16.99 2.19 -19.00
N TYR A 135 16.61 2.44 -17.73
CA TYR A 135 15.32 3.04 -17.41
C TYR A 135 15.07 4.39 -18.14
N ALA A 136 16.14 5.16 -18.38
CA ALA A 136 16.06 6.37 -19.21
C ALA A 136 15.63 6.07 -20.66
N GLN A 137 16.15 4.99 -21.26
CA GLN A 137 15.77 4.54 -22.59
C GLN A 137 14.33 4.00 -22.63
N LEU A 138 13.88 3.34 -21.56
CA LEU A 138 12.47 2.93 -21.43
C LEU A 138 11.53 4.13 -21.36
N PHE A 139 11.90 5.19 -20.63
CA PHE A 139 11.12 6.41 -20.56
C PHE A 139 11.03 7.09 -21.93
N ASP A 140 12.13 7.20 -22.64
CA ASP A 140 12.15 7.73 -24.01
C ASP A 140 11.33 6.87 -24.98
N PHE A 141 11.41 5.55 -24.86
CA PHE A 141 10.55 4.63 -25.61
C PHE A 141 9.08 4.90 -25.31
N ALA A 142 8.68 4.96 -24.03
CA ALA A 142 7.30 5.17 -23.61
C ALA A 142 6.74 6.53 -24.09
N ARG A 143 7.57 7.59 -24.09
CA ARG A 143 7.17 8.90 -24.62
C ARG A 143 6.90 8.89 -26.13
N ASN A 144 7.66 8.10 -26.88
CA ASN A 144 7.57 8.03 -28.35
C ASN A 144 6.59 6.95 -28.85
N HIS A 145 6.24 5.98 -28.00
CA HIS A 145 5.35 4.85 -28.31
C HIS A 145 4.20 4.79 -27.31
N GLN A 146 3.42 5.87 -27.28
CA GLN A 146 2.32 6.04 -26.34
C GLN A 146 1.15 5.09 -26.62
N GLY A 147 0.61 4.50 -25.57
CA GLY A 147 -0.54 3.61 -25.64
C GLY A 147 -0.75 2.86 -24.32
N VAL A 148 -1.94 2.27 -24.19
CA VAL A 148 -2.26 1.40 -23.05
C VAL A 148 -1.70 -0.01 -23.29
N TYR A 149 -1.07 -0.59 -22.27
CA TYR A 149 -0.31 -1.83 -22.41
C TYR A 149 -1.19 -3.03 -22.83
N GLN A 150 -2.48 -3.03 -22.43
CA GLN A 150 -3.41 -4.10 -22.76
C GLN A 150 -3.75 -4.16 -24.25
N SER A 151 -3.43 -3.13 -25.04
CA SER A 151 -3.48 -3.22 -26.51
C SER A 151 -2.46 -4.23 -27.06
N SER A 152 -1.37 -4.46 -26.34
CA SER A 152 -0.33 -5.45 -26.67
C SER A 152 -0.51 -6.76 -25.91
N ILE A 153 -1.08 -6.73 -24.70
CA ILE A 153 -1.33 -7.91 -23.86
C ILE A 153 -2.83 -7.96 -23.46
N PRO A 154 -3.75 -8.30 -24.39
CA PRO A 154 -5.19 -8.22 -24.14
C PRO A 154 -5.67 -9.09 -22.97
N GLN A 155 -5.03 -10.24 -22.76
CA GLN A 155 -5.39 -11.17 -21.69
C GLN A 155 -5.18 -10.55 -20.31
N ALA A 156 -4.12 -9.76 -20.13
CA ALA A 156 -3.86 -9.05 -18.88
C ALA A 156 -4.87 -7.91 -18.66
N GLY A 157 -5.36 -7.29 -19.75
CA GLY A 157 -6.41 -6.27 -19.72
C GLY A 157 -7.73 -6.75 -19.12
N ASN A 158 -8.02 -8.06 -19.15
CA ASN A 158 -9.22 -8.61 -18.50
C ASN A 158 -9.16 -8.59 -16.97
N PHE A 159 -7.98 -8.39 -16.40
CA PHE A 159 -7.74 -8.37 -14.96
C PHE A 159 -7.30 -6.98 -14.49
N TYR A 160 -6.30 -6.42 -15.16
CA TYR A 160 -5.67 -5.14 -14.84
C TYR A 160 -5.67 -4.23 -16.08
N SER A 161 -6.85 -3.85 -16.58
CA SER A 161 -6.93 -2.86 -17.66
C SER A 161 -6.41 -1.52 -17.19
N SER A 162 -5.52 -0.90 -17.98
CA SER A 162 -5.10 0.48 -17.73
C SER A 162 -6.19 1.47 -18.17
N SER A 163 -6.47 2.48 -17.35
CA SER A 163 -7.38 3.59 -17.71
C SER A 163 -6.69 4.71 -18.50
N GLY A 164 -5.35 4.72 -18.53
CA GLY A 164 -4.52 5.66 -19.25
C GLY A 164 -3.02 5.42 -19.00
N PHE A 165 -2.17 6.13 -19.74
CA PHE A 165 -0.71 6.06 -19.58
C PHE A 165 -0.07 7.43 -19.25
N GLU A 166 -0.84 8.52 -19.31
CA GLU A 166 -0.32 9.88 -19.12
C GLU A 166 0.22 10.08 -17.70
N ASP A 167 -0.50 9.57 -16.71
CA ASP A 167 -0.07 9.54 -15.32
C ASP A 167 1.14 8.66 -15.08
N GLU A 168 1.26 7.53 -15.79
CA GLU A 168 2.46 6.68 -15.75
C GLU A 168 3.70 7.46 -16.20
N LEU A 169 3.59 8.25 -17.26
CA LEU A 169 4.68 9.07 -17.76
C LEU A 169 5.05 10.17 -16.76
N LEU A 170 4.08 10.86 -16.16
CA LEU A 170 4.36 11.87 -15.13
C LEU A 170 4.97 11.25 -13.88
N TRP A 171 4.46 10.10 -13.47
CA TRP A 171 4.96 9.35 -12.33
C TRP A 171 6.40 8.88 -12.54
N ALA A 172 6.70 8.29 -13.69
CA ALA A 172 8.03 7.88 -14.07
C ALA A 172 9.00 9.06 -14.16
N ALA A 173 8.58 10.18 -14.79
CA ALA A 173 9.41 11.39 -14.86
C ALA A 173 9.73 11.95 -13.47
N ALA A 174 8.76 11.99 -12.56
CA ALA A 174 8.98 12.45 -11.19
C ALA A 174 9.99 11.58 -10.43
N TRP A 175 9.93 10.25 -10.59
CA TRP A 175 10.91 9.34 -10.01
C TRP A 175 12.28 9.44 -10.65
N LEU A 176 12.36 9.48 -11.97
CA LEU A 176 13.62 9.57 -12.69
C LEU A 176 14.33 10.89 -12.38
N HIS A 177 13.60 12.01 -12.34
CA HIS A 177 14.14 13.28 -11.86
C HIS A 177 14.68 13.14 -10.43
N ARG A 178 13.91 12.56 -9.52
CA ARG A 178 14.34 12.39 -8.13
C ARG A 178 15.59 11.50 -8.00
N ALA A 179 15.73 10.50 -8.87
CA ALA A 179 16.85 9.55 -8.84
C ALA A 179 18.13 10.08 -9.51
N THR A 180 18.01 11.00 -10.48
CA THR A 180 19.12 11.41 -11.35
C THR A 180 19.46 12.90 -11.30
N ASP A 181 18.53 13.73 -10.82
CA ASP A 181 18.57 15.21 -10.91
C ASP A 181 18.63 15.74 -12.36
N GLU A 182 18.35 14.89 -13.36
CA GLU A 182 18.43 15.25 -14.77
C GLU A 182 17.27 16.17 -15.19
N LYS A 183 17.63 17.31 -15.79
CA LYS A 183 16.70 18.37 -16.18
C LYS A 183 15.65 17.90 -17.18
N THR A 184 15.96 16.92 -18.03
CA THR A 184 15.02 16.41 -19.05
C THR A 184 13.70 15.91 -18.46
N TYR A 185 13.74 15.29 -17.27
CA TYR A 185 12.54 14.79 -16.60
C TYR A 185 11.75 15.93 -15.95
N LEU A 186 12.45 16.92 -15.39
CA LEU A 186 11.83 18.12 -14.86
C LEU A 186 11.17 18.95 -15.98
N ASP A 187 11.83 19.09 -17.13
CA ASP A 187 11.30 19.77 -18.31
C ASP A 187 10.06 19.05 -18.85
N PHE A 188 10.04 17.70 -18.85
CA PHE A 188 8.85 16.93 -19.21
C PHE A 188 7.68 17.22 -18.27
N LEU A 189 7.90 17.21 -16.96
CA LEU A 189 6.88 17.53 -15.95
C LEU A 189 6.35 18.96 -16.11
N GLY A 190 7.24 19.93 -16.36
CA GLY A 190 6.92 21.34 -16.52
C GLY A 190 6.30 21.70 -17.87
N GLY A 191 6.50 20.86 -18.89
CA GLY A 191 5.94 21.00 -20.23
C GLY A 191 4.62 20.24 -20.45
N SER A 192 4.13 19.48 -19.46
CA SER A 192 2.90 18.71 -19.59
C SER A 192 1.67 19.60 -19.76
N SER A 193 0.76 19.24 -20.67
CA SER A 193 -0.55 19.90 -20.80
C SER A 193 -1.60 19.36 -19.82
N ASN A 194 -1.37 18.17 -19.25
CA ASN A 194 -2.27 17.50 -18.35
C ASN A 194 -1.53 17.12 -17.06
N THR A 195 -2.03 17.60 -15.92
CA THR A 195 -1.50 17.30 -14.57
C THR A 195 -2.40 16.31 -13.82
N GLY A 196 -3.46 15.82 -14.46
CA GLY A 196 -4.46 14.89 -13.92
C GLY A 196 -5.71 15.55 -13.37
N GLY A 197 -5.62 16.83 -13.00
CA GLY A 197 -6.70 17.48 -12.26
C GLY A 197 -6.85 16.90 -10.85
N THR A 198 -7.92 17.28 -10.16
CA THR A 198 -8.28 16.72 -8.86
C THR A 198 -8.63 15.25 -9.01
N ARG A 199 -7.97 14.37 -8.25
CA ARG A 199 -8.27 12.94 -8.21
C ARG A 199 -9.02 12.56 -6.94
N THR A 200 -9.73 11.44 -6.98
CA THR A 200 -10.45 10.87 -5.84
C THR A 200 -9.79 9.59 -5.30
N THR A 201 -8.84 9.02 -6.05
CA THR A 201 -8.12 7.79 -5.71
C THR A 201 -6.63 7.91 -6.07
N PHE A 202 -5.82 7.07 -5.46
CA PHE A 202 -4.43 6.80 -5.85
C PHE A 202 -4.24 5.28 -5.84
N SER A 203 -3.79 4.70 -6.94
CA SER A 203 -3.76 3.24 -7.10
C SER A 203 -2.72 2.75 -8.10
N TRP A 204 -2.71 1.44 -8.32
CA TRP A 204 -1.92 0.80 -9.37
C TRP A 204 -2.32 1.23 -10.79
N ASP A 205 -3.50 1.83 -10.98
CA ASP A 205 -4.02 2.29 -12.28
C ASP A 205 -4.00 3.82 -12.44
N ASP A 206 -4.14 4.57 -11.33
CA ASP A 206 -4.13 6.04 -11.35
C ASP A 206 -3.04 6.58 -10.44
N LYS A 207 -1.98 7.11 -11.06
CA LYS A 207 -0.76 7.60 -10.40
C LYS A 207 -0.63 9.12 -10.42
N TYR A 208 -1.65 9.85 -10.85
CA TYR A 208 -1.60 11.32 -10.87
C TYR A 208 -1.33 11.90 -9.47
N VAL A 209 -2.01 11.40 -8.42
CA VAL A 209 -1.78 11.84 -7.04
C VAL A 209 -0.32 11.64 -6.64
N GLY A 210 0.27 10.51 -7.00
CA GLY A 210 1.69 10.23 -6.75
C GLY A 210 2.57 11.30 -7.40
N ALA A 211 2.40 11.54 -8.71
CA ALA A 211 3.20 12.51 -9.45
C ALA A 211 3.02 13.93 -8.89
N GLN A 212 1.78 14.33 -8.62
CA GLN A 212 1.42 15.60 -8.00
C GLN A 212 2.10 15.79 -6.64
N VAL A 213 2.16 14.75 -5.80
CA VAL A 213 2.82 14.79 -4.48
C VAL A 213 4.34 14.88 -4.60
N LEU A 214 4.97 14.14 -5.51
CA LEU A 214 6.41 14.25 -5.75
C LEU A 214 6.78 15.64 -6.28
N VAL A 215 5.99 16.21 -7.19
CA VAL A 215 6.21 17.59 -7.66
C VAL A 215 5.94 18.61 -6.56
N SER A 216 4.91 18.40 -5.73
CA SER A 216 4.64 19.26 -4.57
C SER A 216 5.84 19.37 -3.64
N LYS A 217 6.57 18.27 -3.44
CA LYS A 217 7.81 18.26 -2.65
C LYS A 217 8.85 19.20 -3.25
N LEU A 218 9.03 19.21 -4.58
CA LEU A 218 9.95 20.13 -5.25
C LEU A 218 9.55 21.60 -5.04
N VAL A 219 8.25 21.90 -5.09
CA VAL A 219 7.72 23.25 -4.80
C VAL A 219 7.99 23.64 -3.34
N LEU A 220 7.68 22.76 -2.39
CA LEU A 220 7.94 22.97 -0.96
C LEU A 220 9.44 23.12 -0.64
N GLU A 221 10.30 22.46 -1.42
CA GLU A 221 11.76 22.58 -1.34
C GLU A 221 12.32 23.83 -2.01
N GLY A 222 11.50 24.58 -2.76
CA GLY A 222 11.96 25.75 -3.53
C GLY A 222 12.79 25.38 -4.76
N LYS A 223 12.77 24.11 -5.19
CA LYS A 223 13.48 23.64 -6.40
C LYS A 223 12.78 24.07 -7.69
N VAL A 224 11.47 24.28 -7.62
CA VAL A 224 10.67 24.89 -8.68
C VAL A 224 9.77 25.99 -8.07
N GLY A 225 9.43 27.00 -8.88
CA GLY A 225 8.60 28.12 -8.42
C GLY A 225 7.14 27.72 -8.19
N TYR A 226 6.47 28.35 -7.21
CA TYR A 226 5.03 28.18 -6.98
C TYR A 226 4.21 29.03 -7.96
N SER A 227 4.23 28.65 -9.24
CA SER A 227 3.50 29.34 -10.30
C SER A 227 3.20 28.41 -11.48
N GLY A 228 2.15 28.70 -12.25
CA GLY A 228 1.79 27.93 -13.44
C GLY A 228 1.56 26.46 -13.12
N ILE A 229 2.10 25.57 -13.94
CA ILE A 229 1.92 24.11 -13.83
C ILE A 229 2.38 23.55 -12.47
N TRP A 230 3.44 24.08 -11.89
CA TRP A 230 3.98 23.64 -10.60
C TRP A 230 2.99 23.89 -9.46
N SER A 231 2.32 25.06 -9.49
CA SER A 231 1.25 25.37 -8.54
C SER A 231 0.01 24.49 -8.75
N GLN A 232 -0.26 24.06 -10.00
CA GLN A 232 -1.36 23.15 -10.29
C GLN A 232 -1.12 21.75 -9.69
N TYR A 233 0.05 21.16 -9.91
CA TYR A 233 0.40 19.87 -9.28
C TYR A 233 0.23 19.94 -7.76
N LYS A 234 0.78 20.99 -7.13
CA LYS A 234 0.66 21.18 -5.69
C LYS A 234 -0.78 21.31 -5.23
N SER A 235 -1.56 22.18 -5.89
CA SER A 235 -2.95 22.39 -5.55
C SER A 235 -3.79 21.12 -5.70
N GLN A 236 -3.53 20.28 -6.71
CA GLN A 236 -4.30 19.06 -6.95
C GLN A 236 -3.98 17.96 -5.93
N ALA A 237 -2.68 17.79 -5.58
CA ALA A 237 -2.28 16.91 -4.47
C ALA A 237 -2.96 17.33 -3.16
N GLU A 238 -2.92 18.64 -2.84
CA GLU A 238 -3.52 19.16 -1.61
C GLU A 238 -5.03 19.01 -1.60
N GLN A 239 -5.72 19.14 -2.74
CA GLN A 239 -7.16 18.91 -2.82
C GLN A 239 -7.53 17.45 -2.49
N PHE A 240 -6.78 16.46 -3.00
CA PHE A 240 -6.98 15.05 -2.64
C PHE A 240 -6.78 14.83 -1.13
N ILE A 241 -5.71 15.41 -0.57
CA ILE A 241 -5.42 15.33 0.87
C ILE A 241 -6.52 15.99 1.71
N CYS A 242 -6.98 17.18 1.30
CA CYS A 242 -8.09 17.88 1.95
C CYS A 242 -9.37 17.05 1.94
N SER A 243 -9.69 16.38 0.83
CA SER A 243 -10.84 15.48 0.72
C SER A 243 -10.74 14.28 1.66
N CYS A 244 -9.54 13.70 1.82
CA CYS A 244 -9.29 12.64 2.81
C CYS A 244 -9.44 13.16 4.25
N ALA A 245 -8.92 14.35 4.53
CA ALA A 245 -9.00 15.03 5.82
C ALA A 245 -10.40 15.60 6.15
N GLN A 246 -11.41 15.33 5.32
CA GLN A 246 -12.78 15.81 5.49
C GLN A 246 -12.93 17.35 5.47
N LYS A 247 -11.99 18.04 4.81
CA LYS A 247 -11.95 19.51 4.69
C LYS A 247 -11.92 19.97 3.22
N GLY A 248 -12.13 19.08 2.26
CA GLY A 248 -12.17 19.37 0.82
C GLY A 248 -13.54 19.83 0.33
N ASN A 249 -13.64 20.09 -0.98
CA ASN A 249 -14.91 20.42 -1.65
C ASN A 249 -15.81 19.19 -1.82
N SER A 250 -15.19 18.03 -2.01
CA SER A 250 -15.86 16.74 -2.15
C SER A 250 -15.07 15.72 -1.35
N ASN A 251 -15.48 15.52 -0.11
CA ASN A 251 -14.78 14.65 0.83
C ASN A 251 -14.92 13.19 0.44
N VAL A 252 -13.88 12.40 0.74
CA VAL A 252 -13.95 10.94 0.61
C VAL A 252 -15.01 10.41 1.57
N LYS A 253 -15.83 9.46 1.10
CA LYS A 253 -16.86 8.83 1.93
C LYS A 253 -16.21 8.15 3.14
N LYS A 254 -16.87 8.21 4.30
CA LYS A 254 -16.51 7.41 5.46
C LYS A 254 -17.58 6.36 5.74
N SER A 255 -17.16 5.15 6.07
CA SER A 255 -18.07 4.17 6.68
C SER A 255 -18.54 4.68 8.06
N PRO A 256 -19.63 4.14 8.63
CA PRO A 256 -20.04 4.44 10.01
C PRO A 256 -18.92 4.28 11.04
N GLY A 257 -18.03 3.30 10.85
CA GLY A 257 -16.85 3.04 11.68
C GLY A 257 -15.66 3.96 11.42
N GLY A 258 -15.74 4.86 10.43
CA GLY A 258 -14.71 5.89 10.17
C GLY A 258 -13.63 5.52 9.15
N LEU A 259 -13.77 4.40 8.45
CA LEU A 259 -12.90 4.00 7.34
C LEU A 259 -13.10 4.94 6.15
N LEU A 260 -12.01 5.44 5.56
CA LEU A 260 -12.07 6.08 4.25
C LEU A 260 -12.45 5.04 3.20
N TRP A 261 -13.59 5.25 2.54
CA TRP A 261 -14.18 4.26 1.65
C TRP A 261 -14.27 4.83 0.22
N PHE A 262 -13.62 4.14 -0.71
CA PHE A 262 -13.40 4.58 -2.09
C PHE A 262 -14.17 3.74 -3.09
N LEU A 263 -14.03 2.41 -3.04
CA LEU A 263 -14.58 1.51 -4.05
C LEU A 263 -15.09 0.19 -3.44
N PRO A 264 -16.11 -0.47 -4.05
CA PRO A 264 -16.72 -1.68 -3.49
C PRO A 264 -15.81 -2.91 -3.42
N SER A 265 -14.86 -3.04 -4.34
CA SER A 265 -13.94 -4.17 -4.42
C SER A 265 -12.55 -3.74 -3.97
N ASN A 266 -11.94 -4.52 -3.09
CA ASN A 266 -10.57 -4.30 -2.63
C ASN A 266 -10.31 -2.88 -2.05
N ASN A 267 -11.29 -2.33 -1.31
CA ASN A 267 -11.26 -0.95 -0.81
C ASN A 267 -9.99 -0.59 -0.02
N LEU A 268 -9.45 -1.53 0.77
CA LEU A 268 -8.27 -1.27 1.59
C LEU A 268 -7.00 -0.98 0.78
N GLN A 269 -6.93 -1.33 -0.50
CA GLN A 269 -5.84 -0.86 -1.39
C GLN A 269 -5.83 0.67 -1.50
N TYR A 270 -6.99 1.27 -1.73
CA TYR A 270 -7.13 2.72 -1.85
C TYR A 270 -6.97 3.41 -0.49
N THR A 271 -7.49 2.79 0.57
CA THR A 271 -7.34 3.29 1.94
C THR A 271 -5.87 3.38 2.34
N THR A 272 -5.10 2.31 2.15
CA THR A 272 -3.67 2.28 2.50
C THR A 272 -2.87 3.26 1.64
N SER A 273 -3.21 3.40 0.36
CA SER A 273 -2.58 4.37 -0.55
C SER A 273 -2.86 5.83 -0.12
N ALA A 274 -4.10 6.18 0.22
CA ALA A 274 -4.46 7.50 0.74
C ALA A 274 -3.79 7.79 2.09
N THR A 275 -3.74 6.78 2.97
CA THR A 275 -3.07 6.83 4.27
C THR A 275 -1.58 7.11 4.10
N PHE A 276 -0.93 6.47 3.13
CA PHE A 276 0.46 6.74 2.77
C PHE A 276 0.65 8.18 2.29
N ILE A 277 -0.19 8.67 1.38
CA ILE A 277 -0.09 10.04 0.87
C ILE A 277 -0.20 11.06 2.01
N ALA A 278 -1.16 10.90 2.92
CA ALA A 278 -1.28 11.76 4.10
C ALA A 278 -0.01 11.73 4.97
N THR A 279 0.56 10.54 5.17
CA THR A 279 1.77 10.33 5.99
C THR A 279 3.02 10.96 5.35
N ALA A 280 3.26 10.70 4.06
CA ALA A 280 4.40 11.25 3.33
C ALA A 280 4.30 12.78 3.20
N TYR A 281 3.11 13.31 2.90
CA TYR A 281 2.91 14.74 2.76
C TYR A 281 3.05 15.48 4.11
N SER A 282 2.60 14.87 5.21
CA SER A 282 2.85 15.36 6.56
C SER A 282 4.35 15.58 6.81
N GLN A 283 5.18 14.60 6.45
CA GLN A 283 6.64 14.71 6.59
C GLN A 283 7.22 15.88 5.76
N TYR A 284 6.73 16.09 4.53
CA TYR A 284 7.18 17.21 3.70
C TYR A 284 6.81 18.56 4.31
N LEU A 285 5.59 18.69 4.82
CA LEU A 285 5.10 19.90 5.47
C LEU A 285 5.87 20.19 6.76
N THR A 286 6.09 19.18 7.61
CA THR A 286 6.88 19.32 8.85
C THR A 286 8.29 19.82 8.53
N GLY A 287 8.97 19.23 7.54
CA GLY A 287 10.31 19.63 7.12
C GLY A 287 10.40 21.07 6.62
N LYS A 288 9.28 21.66 6.21
CA LYS A 288 9.19 23.04 5.71
C LYS A 288 8.37 23.97 6.60
N LYS A 289 7.95 23.51 7.79
CA LYS A 289 7.07 24.26 8.72
C LYS A 289 5.82 24.82 8.01
N ALA A 290 5.25 24.04 7.11
CA ALA A 290 4.11 24.41 6.29
C ALA A 290 2.82 23.71 6.74
N SER A 291 1.70 24.18 6.20
CA SER A 291 0.36 23.63 6.41
C SER A 291 -0.44 23.68 5.11
N ILE A 292 -1.52 22.90 5.01
CA ILE A 292 -2.42 22.94 3.85
C ILE A 292 -3.60 23.87 4.16
N GLN A 293 -3.94 24.75 3.23
CA GLN A 293 -5.17 25.54 3.31
C GLN A 293 -6.27 24.83 2.52
N CYS A 294 -7.19 24.16 3.22
CA CYS A 294 -8.36 23.56 2.61
C CYS A 294 -9.59 24.49 2.71
N LEU A 295 -10.67 24.16 1.99
CA LEU A 295 -11.94 24.89 2.08
C LEU A 295 -12.54 24.82 3.49
N GLY A 296 -12.52 23.62 4.08
CA GLY A 296 -12.99 23.35 5.45
C GLY A 296 -12.02 23.78 6.56
N GLY A 297 -10.99 24.56 6.23
CA GLY A 297 -10.01 25.09 7.18
C GLY A 297 -8.59 24.57 6.97
N MET A 298 -7.68 25.06 7.79
CA MET A 298 -6.27 24.67 7.75
C MET A 298 -6.10 23.21 8.21
N VAL A 299 -5.19 22.47 7.57
CA VAL A 299 -4.76 21.13 7.95
C VAL A 299 -3.29 21.16 8.31
N GLN A 300 -3.00 20.79 9.56
CA GLN A 300 -1.65 20.69 10.10
C GLN A 300 -1.02 19.32 9.83
N PRO A 301 0.32 19.19 9.82
CA PRO A 301 1.00 17.91 9.68
C PRO A 301 0.53 16.84 10.68
N ASP A 302 0.29 17.23 11.94
CA ASP A 302 -0.16 16.30 12.98
C ASP A 302 -1.57 15.78 12.75
N GLU A 303 -2.45 16.57 12.11
CA GLU A 303 -3.79 16.12 11.73
C GLU A 303 -3.73 15.03 10.65
N LEU A 304 -2.76 15.12 9.73
CA LEU A 304 -2.52 14.09 8.72
C LEU A 304 -1.98 12.79 9.34
N ILE A 305 -1.09 12.89 10.33
CA ILE A 305 -0.63 11.70 11.08
C ILE A 305 -1.76 11.10 11.91
N ALA A 306 -2.61 11.91 12.54
CA ALA A 306 -3.78 11.44 13.26
C ALA A 306 -4.78 10.72 12.34
N LEU A 307 -5.02 11.27 11.14
CA LEU A 307 -5.81 10.59 10.11
C LEU A 307 -5.18 9.25 9.72
N ALA A 308 -3.87 9.22 9.46
CA ALA A 308 -3.19 8.00 9.07
C ALA A 308 -3.28 6.91 10.16
N LYS A 309 -3.00 7.29 11.41
CA LYS A 309 -3.15 6.42 12.58
C LYS A 309 -4.57 5.89 12.71
N SER A 310 -5.60 6.72 12.51
CA SER A 310 -6.99 6.26 12.60
C SER A 310 -7.33 5.19 11.55
N GLN A 311 -6.80 5.31 10.34
CA GLN A 311 -7.00 4.30 9.29
C GLN A 311 -6.24 3.01 9.59
N VAL A 312 -5.01 3.10 10.11
CA VAL A 312 -4.26 1.92 10.56
C VAL A 312 -4.96 1.23 11.73
N ASP A 313 -5.39 1.99 12.74
CA ASP A 313 -6.12 1.45 13.89
C ASP A 313 -7.39 0.73 13.43
N TYR A 314 -8.14 1.32 12.48
CA TYR A 314 -9.29 0.64 11.87
C TYR A 314 -8.89 -0.69 11.21
N ILE A 315 -7.82 -0.71 10.40
CA ILE A 315 -7.32 -1.94 9.76
C ILE A 315 -6.90 -2.98 10.80
N LEU A 316 -6.32 -2.56 11.93
CA LEU A 316 -5.79 -3.46 12.95
C LEU A 316 -6.82 -3.89 14.02
N GLY A 317 -8.06 -3.41 13.93
CA GLY A 317 -9.18 -3.91 14.75
C GLY A 317 -9.98 -2.87 15.52
N ALA A 318 -9.62 -1.58 15.47
CA ALA A 318 -10.43 -0.49 16.01
C ALA A 318 -11.58 -0.14 15.05
N ASN A 319 -12.42 -1.13 14.75
CA ASN A 319 -13.56 -1.04 13.85
C ASN A 319 -14.79 -1.73 14.48
N PRO A 320 -16.00 -1.53 13.91
CA PRO A 320 -17.23 -2.12 14.46
C PRO A 320 -17.21 -3.65 14.60
N GLN A 321 -16.47 -4.36 13.75
CA GLN A 321 -16.32 -5.82 13.78
C GLN A 321 -15.35 -6.30 14.87
N LYS A 322 -14.56 -5.40 15.50
CA LYS A 322 -13.47 -5.72 16.43
C LYS A 322 -12.56 -6.81 15.88
N MET A 323 -12.25 -6.71 14.58
CA MET A 323 -11.49 -7.68 13.80
C MET A 323 -10.36 -6.97 13.08
N SER A 324 -9.14 -7.46 13.19
CA SER A 324 -8.04 -7.02 12.35
C SER A 324 -8.27 -7.49 10.91
N TYR A 325 -8.26 -6.58 9.96
CA TYR A 325 -8.22 -6.88 8.53
C TYR A 325 -6.78 -7.20 8.04
N MET A 326 -5.78 -7.13 8.94
CA MET A 326 -4.45 -7.69 8.73
C MET A 326 -4.37 -9.10 9.32
N VAL A 327 -4.12 -10.08 8.47
CA VAL A 327 -4.00 -11.49 8.85
C VAL A 327 -2.83 -11.72 9.79
N GLY A 328 -3.08 -12.52 10.83
CA GLY A 328 -2.06 -12.87 11.82
C GLY A 328 -1.81 -11.77 12.86
N PHE A 329 -2.48 -10.61 12.77
CA PHE A 329 -2.38 -9.54 13.75
C PHE A 329 -3.54 -9.59 14.74
N GLY A 330 -3.24 -9.53 16.04
CA GLY A 330 -4.23 -9.67 17.11
C GLY A 330 -4.87 -11.07 17.19
N SER A 331 -5.91 -11.22 18.01
CA SER A 331 -6.57 -12.51 18.23
C SER A 331 -7.72 -12.80 17.26
N ASN A 332 -8.28 -11.78 16.62
CA ASN A 332 -9.42 -11.88 15.72
C ASN A 332 -9.07 -11.28 14.35
N TYR A 333 -8.95 -12.14 13.33
CA TYR A 333 -8.58 -11.77 11.96
C TYR A 333 -9.14 -12.80 10.95
N PRO A 334 -9.31 -12.45 9.66
CA PRO A 334 -9.81 -13.35 8.63
C PRO A 334 -9.03 -14.65 8.52
N LYS A 335 -9.74 -15.77 8.46
CA LYS A 335 -9.18 -17.13 8.41
C LYS A 335 -9.39 -17.79 7.05
N GLN A 336 -10.33 -17.33 6.23
CA GLN A 336 -10.69 -17.94 4.95
C GLN A 336 -10.33 -17.03 3.78
N LEU A 337 -9.07 -16.59 3.70
CA LEU A 337 -8.61 -15.70 2.63
C LEU A 337 -8.74 -16.37 1.26
N HIS A 338 -9.13 -15.56 0.27
CA HIS A 338 -9.08 -15.92 -1.15
C HIS A 338 -7.61 -15.99 -1.62
N HIS A 339 -6.88 -17.03 -1.21
CA HIS A 339 -5.45 -17.16 -1.48
C HIS A 339 -4.99 -18.62 -1.59
N ARG A 340 -4.59 -19.05 -2.80
CA ARG A 340 -4.24 -20.47 -3.10
C ARG A 340 -3.10 -21.00 -2.24
N GLY A 341 -2.01 -20.24 -2.12
CA GLY A 341 -0.87 -20.66 -1.31
C GLY A 341 -1.21 -20.81 0.17
N ALA A 342 -2.21 -20.07 0.66
CA ALA A 342 -2.63 -20.11 2.06
C ALA A 342 -3.65 -21.24 2.31
N SER A 343 -4.54 -21.48 1.35
CA SER A 343 -5.63 -22.46 1.47
C SER A 343 -5.20 -23.91 1.22
N ILE A 344 -4.15 -24.14 0.44
CA ILE A 344 -3.63 -25.47 0.13
C ILE A 344 -2.57 -25.85 1.18
N VAL A 345 -2.59 -27.12 1.63
CA VAL A 345 -1.57 -27.64 2.55
C VAL A 345 -0.16 -27.40 2.03
N SER A 346 0.76 -27.00 2.91
CA SER A 346 2.16 -26.78 2.52
C SER A 346 2.78 -28.04 1.91
N ILE A 347 3.56 -27.86 0.84
CA ILE A 347 4.39 -28.90 0.23
C ILE A 347 5.37 -29.55 1.23
N LYS A 348 5.79 -28.81 2.27
CA LYS A 348 6.65 -29.33 3.34
C LYS A 348 5.93 -30.30 4.28
N LYS A 349 4.60 -30.24 4.33
CA LYS A 349 3.75 -31.12 5.13
C LYS A 349 3.17 -32.27 4.29
N ASN A 350 2.74 -31.98 3.07
CA ASN A 350 2.29 -32.98 2.12
C ASN A 350 2.82 -32.64 0.71
N PRO A 351 3.75 -33.43 0.16
CA PRO A 351 4.37 -33.14 -1.13
C PRO A 351 3.50 -33.53 -2.35
N GLU A 352 2.34 -34.17 -2.12
CA GLU A 352 1.47 -34.61 -3.22
C GLU A 352 0.99 -33.44 -4.08
N PRO A 353 1.15 -33.52 -5.42
CA PRO A 353 0.66 -32.47 -6.31
C PRO A 353 -0.85 -32.26 -6.21
N VAL A 354 -1.26 -31.00 -6.10
CA VAL A 354 -2.69 -30.62 -6.11
C VAL A 354 -3.07 -30.14 -7.51
N THR A 355 -3.95 -30.86 -8.18
CA THR A 355 -4.49 -30.45 -9.49
C THR A 355 -5.44 -29.27 -9.34
N CYS A 356 -5.73 -28.52 -10.42
CA CYS A 356 -6.72 -27.43 -10.38
C CYS A 356 -8.07 -27.89 -9.83
N LYS A 357 -8.59 -29.04 -10.33
CA LYS A 357 -9.84 -29.64 -9.85
C LYS A 357 -9.74 -30.00 -8.36
N GLY A 358 -8.66 -30.66 -7.95
CA GLY A 358 -8.43 -31.00 -6.54
C GLY A 358 -8.32 -29.76 -5.64
N GLY A 359 -7.73 -28.67 -6.14
CA GLY A 359 -7.69 -27.37 -5.47
C GLY A 359 -9.08 -26.85 -5.13
N PHE A 360 -10.03 -26.96 -6.06
CA PHE A 360 -11.41 -26.54 -5.84
C PHE A 360 -12.16 -27.47 -4.88
N GLU A 361 -12.08 -28.78 -5.11
CA GLU A 361 -12.86 -29.78 -4.37
C GLU A 361 -12.38 -29.98 -2.93
N LEU A 362 -11.06 -29.98 -2.71
CA LEU A 362 -10.47 -30.31 -1.41
C LEU A 362 -10.19 -29.09 -0.54
N TYR A 363 -9.97 -27.92 -1.13
CA TYR A 363 -9.49 -26.73 -0.41
C TYR A 363 -10.39 -25.52 -0.58
N PHE A 364 -10.70 -25.10 -1.82
CA PHE A 364 -11.42 -23.85 -2.05
C PHE A 364 -12.81 -23.83 -1.41
N ASN A 365 -13.61 -24.88 -1.65
CA ASN A 365 -14.98 -24.99 -1.14
C ASN A 365 -15.06 -25.46 0.32
N LYS A 366 -13.92 -25.73 0.96
CA LYS A 366 -13.87 -26.22 2.34
C LYS A 366 -14.15 -25.07 3.31
N ASN A 367 -15.21 -25.17 4.10
CA ASN A 367 -15.54 -24.22 5.16
C ASN A 367 -14.67 -24.44 6.41
N GLU A 368 -13.36 -24.28 6.23
CA GLU A 368 -12.35 -24.35 7.28
C GLU A 368 -11.34 -23.22 7.09
N PRO A 369 -10.68 -22.77 8.17
CA PRO A 369 -9.53 -21.88 8.09
C PRO A 369 -8.49 -22.35 7.07
N ASN A 370 -7.85 -21.40 6.41
CA ASN A 370 -6.66 -21.67 5.60
C ASN A 370 -5.59 -22.35 6.49
N PRO A 371 -5.01 -23.50 6.06
CA PRO A 371 -4.03 -24.23 6.85
C PRO A 371 -2.72 -23.47 7.06
N ASN A 372 -2.40 -22.50 6.18
CA ASN A 372 -1.25 -21.64 6.33
C ASN A 372 -1.70 -20.20 6.62
N VAL A 373 -1.19 -19.62 7.71
CA VAL A 373 -1.42 -18.21 8.03
C VAL A 373 -0.50 -17.37 7.14
N LEU A 374 -1.10 -16.49 6.34
CA LEU A 374 -0.38 -15.52 5.51
C LEU A 374 -0.22 -14.22 6.32
N ASP A 375 0.73 -14.21 7.25
CA ASP A 375 0.99 -13.08 8.14
C ASP A 375 1.16 -11.77 7.34
N GLY A 376 0.47 -10.72 7.78
CA GLY A 376 0.58 -9.38 7.24
C GLY A 376 -0.27 -9.10 6.00
N ALA A 377 -0.95 -10.11 5.44
CA ALA A 377 -1.91 -9.88 4.37
C ALA A 377 -3.01 -8.93 4.84
N VAL A 378 -3.21 -7.84 4.11
CA VAL A 378 -4.36 -6.94 4.28
C VAL A 378 -5.40 -7.31 3.24
N VAL A 379 -6.56 -7.76 3.69
CA VAL A 379 -7.67 -8.17 2.81
C VAL A 379 -8.30 -6.95 2.12
N GLY A 380 -9.23 -7.16 1.19
CA GLY A 380 -9.96 -6.08 0.52
C GLY A 380 -10.79 -5.22 1.47
N GLY A 381 -11.21 -5.79 2.59
CA GLY A 381 -11.83 -5.10 3.71
C GLY A 381 -13.36 -5.07 3.64
N PRO A 382 -14.00 -4.31 4.54
CA PRO A 382 -15.45 -4.31 4.67
C PRO A 382 -16.13 -3.52 3.54
N ASP A 383 -17.45 -3.72 3.43
CA ASP A 383 -18.32 -2.85 2.65
C ASP A 383 -18.43 -1.42 3.25
N ASP A 384 -19.24 -0.58 2.62
CA ASP A 384 -19.40 0.83 3.01
C ASP A 384 -20.16 1.03 4.32
N ASN A 385 -20.66 -0.04 4.94
CA ASN A 385 -21.37 -0.07 6.22
C ASN A 385 -20.64 -0.94 7.27
N ASP A 386 -19.32 -1.13 7.10
CA ASP A 386 -18.45 -1.90 7.99
C ASP A 386 -18.79 -3.41 8.06
N GLY A 387 -19.55 -3.93 7.10
CA GLY A 387 -19.88 -5.34 6.96
C GLY A 387 -18.72 -6.12 6.34
N PHE A 388 -18.30 -7.22 6.97
CA PHE A 388 -17.26 -8.11 6.45
C PHE A 388 -17.68 -9.58 6.56
N THR A 389 -17.53 -10.33 5.48
CA THR A 389 -17.78 -11.78 5.46
C THR A 389 -16.48 -12.53 5.17
N ASP A 390 -15.95 -13.24 6.17
CA ASP A 390 -14.77 -14.09 6.08
C ASP A 390 -15.08 -15.39 5.30
N SER A 391 -15.06 -15.29 3.98
CA SER A 391 -15.29 -16.40 3.07
C SER A 391 -14.30 -16.38 1.92
N ARG A 392 -13.74 -17.55 1.61
CA ARG A 392 -12.81 -17.73 0.49
C ARG A 392 -13.44 -17.43 -0.86
N SER A 393 -14.76 -17.55 -0.99
CA SER A 393 -15.47 -17.19 -2.23
C SER A 393 -15.77 -15.70 -2.34
N ASN A 394 -15.67 -14.94 -1.24
CA ASN A 394 -15.91 -13.50 -1.21
C ASN A 394 -14.63 -12.74 -1.60
N PHE A 395 -14.19 -12.88 -2.85
CA PHE A 395 -12.95 -12.26 -3.33
C PHE A 395 -12.98 -10.72 -3.22
N GLN A 396 -14.14 -10.07 -3.29
CA GLN A 396 -14.24 -8.61 -3.15
C GLN A 396 -13.71 -8.09 -1.80
N GLN A 397 -13.95 -8.84 -0.73
CA GLN A 397 -13.56 -8.46 0.64
C GLN A 397 -12.37 -9.28 1.17
N ALA A 398 -12.27 -10.56 0.82
CA ALA A 398 -11.30 -11.51 1.40
C ALA A 398 -10.06 -11.76 0.54
N GLU A 399 -9.98 -11.17 -0.66
CA GLU A 399 -8.75 -11.16 -1.46
C GLU A 399 -7.72 -10.20 -0.86
N THR A 400 -6.45 -10.52 -1.05
CA THR A 400 -5.33 -9.67 -0.70
C THR A 400 -4.41 -9.60 -1.90
N ALA A 401 -3.87 -8.43 -2.19
CA ALA A 401 -2.95 -8.20 -3.30
C ALA A 401 -1.70 -7.47 -2.81
N THR A 402 -0.60 -7.62 -3.55
CA THR A 402 0.67 -6.96 -3.24
C THR A 402 0.55 -5.44 -3.09
N ALA A 403 -0.33 -4.82 -3.88
CA ALA A 403 -0.61 -3.38 -3.85
C ALA A 403 -1.33 -2.92 -2.56
N ASN A 404 -2.02 -3.81 -1.83
CA ASN A 404 -2.71 -3.47 -0.59
C ASN A 404 -1.74 -3.15 0.55
N ILE A 405 -0.59 -3.83 0.57
CA ILE A 405 0.36 -3.75 1.70
C ILE A 405 1.46 -2.72 1.42
N ALA A 406 1.85 -2.50 0.16
CA ALA A 406 3.04 -1.74 -0.20
C ALA A 406 3.07 -0.32 0.40
N PRO A 407 1.97 0.46 0.35
CA PRO A 407 1.94 1.78 0.96
C PRO A 407 1.98 1.72 2.50
N LEU A 408 1.45 0.64 3.09
CA LEU A 408 1.30 0.52 4.54
C LEU A 408 2.63 0.30 5.27
N VAL A 409 3.64 -0.27 4.60
CA VAL A 409 5.00 -0.46 5.16
C VAL A 409 5.57 0.87 5.67
N GLY A 410 5.52 1.91 4.84
CA GLY A 410 6.02 3.24 5.21
C GLY A 410 5.20 3.91 6.31
N VAL A 411 3.87 3.76 6.24
CA VAL A 411 2.96 4.29 7.26
C VAL A 411 3.26 3.66 8.63
N LEU A 412 3.33 2.34 8.69
CA LEU A 412 3.61 1.59 9.92
C LEU A 412 4.99 1.95 10.47
N ALA A 413 6.02 2.06 9.63
CA ALA A 413 7.32 2.55 10.05
C ALA A 413 7.23 3.94 10.69
N ARG A 414 6.46 4.87 10.09
CA ARG A 414 6.34 6.24 10.60
C ARG A 414 5.65 6.35 11.97
N ILE A 415 4.68 5.48 12.26
CA ILE A 415 3.85 5.58 13.47
C ILE A 415 4.22 4.58 14.57
N ALA A 416 5.05 3.58 14.27
CA ALA A 416 5.60 2.62 15.23
C ALA A 416 6.74 3.24 16.06
#